data_AF-A0A150AM70-F1
#
_entry.id   AF-A0A150AM70-F1
#
_cell.length_a   1.000
_cell.length_b   1.000
_cell.length_c   1.000
_cell.angle_alpha   90.00
_cell.angle_beta   90.00
_cell.angle_gamma   90.00
#
_symmetry.space_group_name_H-M   'P 1'
#
loop_
_entity.id
_entity.type
_entity.pdbx_description
1 polymer ?
#
loop_
_entity_poly.entity_id
_entity_poly.type
_entity_poly.pdbx_seq_one_letter_code
_entity_poly.pdbx_strand_id
1 'polypeptide(L)'
;MFILNSCAYFDMDVSPRNLVVEYASDDLIPIFHKHVERFIIEADKRNYTFRNKRVKIQWDSGLASYIHGQSNVMRDIKINPSSTKIGIEHMECQLIVHEMFHSLCQDFRGDVHDDKEFIEGTVYFTSLMVASSTKYNFPTLEHQELWDQYFDRLFQ
;
A
#
# COMPACT_ATOMS: atom_id res chain seq x y z
N MET A 1 24.88 -33.86 5.07
CA MET A 1 24.30 -33.06 6.18
C MET A 1 23.74 -31.80 5.55
N PHE A 2 22.44 -31.74 5.33
CA PHE A 2 21.78 -30.58 4.70
C PHE A 2 21.63 -29.48 5.74
N ILE A 3 22.25 -28.33 5.49
CA ILE A 3 21.96 -27.10 6.24
C ILE A 3 20.64 -26.57 5.66
N LEU A 4 19.55 -26.81 6.37
CA LEU A 4 18.31 -26.07 6.18
C LEU A 4 18.57 -24.62 6.60
N ASN A 5 18.88 -23.74 5.65
CA ASN A 5 18.70 -22.30 5.82
C ASN A 5 17.19 -22.03 5.89
N SER A 6 16.57 -22.31 7.03
CA SER A 6 15.26 -21.77 7.34
C SER A 6 15.43 -20.28 7.58
N CYS A 7 15.30 -19.47 6.52
CA CYS A 7 14.83 -18.10 6.70
C CYS A 7 13.43 -18.20 7.30
N ALA A 8 13.36 -18.31 8.63
CA ALA A 8 12.15 -18.03 9.36
C ALA A 8 11.84 -16.56 9.10
N TYR A 9 10.99 -16.29 8.11
CA TYR A 9 10.28 -15.02 7.99
C TYR A 9 9.39 -14.95 9.22
N PHE A 10 9.93 -14.42 10.32
CA PHE A 10 9.15 -14.10 11.50
C PHE A 10 8.18 -12.99 11.09
N ASP A 11 6.88 -13.29 11.15
CA ASP A 11 5.85 -12.26 11.25
C ASP A 11 6.15 -11.47 12.53
N MET A 12 6.77 -10.30 12.37
CA MET A 12 7.05 -9.42 13.50
C MET A 12 5.78 -8.65 13.80
N ASP A 13 5.34 -8.58 15.05
CA ASP A 13 4.29 -7.64 15.44
C ASP A 13 4.90 -6.26 15.67
N VAL A 14 4.96 -5.46 14.61
CA VAL A 14 5.51 -4.10 14.68
C VAL A 14 4.37 -3.10 14.82
N SER A 15 4.39 -2.33 15.92
CA SER A 15 3.50 -1.16 16.07
C SER A 15 3.70 -0.21 14.88
N PRO A 16 2.62 0.34 14.29
CA PRO A 16 2.73 1.26 13.16
C PRO A 16 3.69 2.42 13.39
N ARG A 17 3.73 2.95 14.62
CA ARG A 17 4.61 4.05 15.03
C ARG A 17 6.11 3.73 15.02
N ASN A 18 6.46 2.43 14.98
CA ASN A 18 7.84 1.96 14.92
C ASN A 18 8.31 1.65 13.49
N LEU A 19 7.45 1.86 12.49
CA LEU A 19 7.81 1.69 11.09
C LEU A 19 8.88 2.70 10.67
N VAL A 20 9.91 2.21 10.00
CA VAL A 20 10.96 3.01 9.37
C VAL A 20 10.69 3.03 7.87
N VAL A 21 10.45 4.22 7.33
CA VAL A 21 10.21 4.43 5.91
C VAL A 21 11.47 5.05 5.30
N GLU A 22 12.04 4.36 4.31
CA GLU A 22 13.19 4.84 3.55
C GLU A 22 12.74 5.27 2.16
N TYR A 23 12.96 6.53 1.80
CA TYR A 23 12.77 7.00 0.42
C TYR A 23 14.12 6.92 -0.30
N ALA A 24 14.17 6.22 -1.43
CA ALA A 24 15.39 6.09 -2.21
C ALA A 24 15.77 7.39 -2.95
N SER A 25 14.84 8.34 -3.04
CA SER A 25 14.99 9.62 -3.71
C SER A 25 14.14 10.68 -3.00
N ASP A 26 14.68 11.90 -2.88
CA ASP A 26 14.04 13.00 -2.14
C ASP A 26 12.75 13.51 -2.80
N ASP A 27 12.60 13.32 -4.10
CA ASP A 27 11.41 13.72 -4.87
C ASP A 27 10.17 12.87 -4.55
N LEU A 28 10.34 11.67 -3.98
CA LEU A 28 9.24 10.83 -3.51
C LEU A 28 8.59 11.36 -2.23
N ILE A 29 9.35 12.08 -1.40
CA ILE A 29 8.91 12.59 -0.10
C ILE A 29 7.72 13.55 -0.25
N PRO A 30 7.78 14.64 -1.06
CA PRO A 30 6.66 15.57 -1.19
C PRO A 30 5.41 14.93 -1.81
N ILE A 31 5.57 13.82 -2.55
CA ILE A 31 4.46 13.09 -3.18
C ILE A 31 3.78 12.17 -2.16
N PHE A 32 4.55 11.31 -1.49
CA PHE A 32 3.98 10.18 -0.76
C PHE A 32 4.04 10.31 0.76
N HIS A 33 4.86 11.17 1.33
CA HIS A 33 5.08 11.18 2.79
C HIS A 33 3.80 11.41 3.59
N LYS A 34 2.98 12.39 3.20
CA LYS A 34 1.68 12.65 3.85
C LYS A 34 0.73 11.44 3.80
N HIS A 35 0.79 10.65 2.73
CA HIS A 35 -0.05 9.48 2.54
C HIS A 35 0.45 8.26 3.32
N VAL A 36 1.77 8.13 3.43
CA VAL A 36 2.41 7.13 4.29
C VAL A 36 2.10 7.41 5.76
N GLU A 37 2.20 8.67 6.21
CA GLU A 37 1.80 9.06 7.57
C GLU A 37 0.32 8.75 7.83
N ARG A 38 -0.56 9.04 6.85
CA ARG A 38 -1.97 8.65 6.94
C ARG A 38 -2.13 7.14 7.13
N PHE A 39 -1.45 6.31 6.33
CA PHE A 39 -1.50 4.85 6.48
C PHE A 39 -1.11 4.40 7.90
N ILE A 40 -0.02 4.96 8.44
CA ILE A 40 0.47 4.65 9.80
C ILE A 40 -0.57 5.05 10.85
N ILE A 41 -1.13 6.25 10.76
CA ILE A 41 -2.16 6.75 11.68
C ILE A 41 -3.42 5.88 11.63
N GLU A 42 -3.87 5.49 10.44
CA GLU A 42 -5.08 4.71 10.25
C GLU A 42 -4.92 3.26 10.74
N ALA A 43 -3.72 2.68 10.59
CA ALA A 43 -3.38 1.39 11.18
C ALA A 43 -3.35 1.47 12.72
N ASP A 44 -2.73 2.52 13.28
CA ASP A 44 -2.63 2.73 14.73
C ASP A 44 -4.01 2.96 15.36
N LYS A 45 -4.87 3.77 14.72
CA LYS A 45 -6.29 3.99 15.11
C LYS A 45 -7.06 2.67 15.25
N ARG A 46 -6.71 1.66 14.45
CA ARG A 46 -7.34 0.33 14.41
C ARG A 46 -6.60 -0.72 15.24
N ASN A 47 -5.54 -0.35 15.95
CA ASN A 47 -4.66 -1.26 16.70
C ASN A 47 -4.07 -2.39 15.82
N TYR A 48 -3.80 -2.10 14.54
CA TYR A 48 -3.22 -3.08 13.62
C TYR A 48 -1.69 -3.14 13.77
N THR A 49 -1.09 -4.32 13.61
CA THR A 49 0.37 -4.50 13.60
C THR A 49 0.90 -4.78 12.20
N PHE A 50 2.07 -4.26 11.89
CA PHE A 50 2.76 -4.56 10.64
C PHE A 50 3.70 -5.74 10.84
N ARG A 51 3.78 -6.61 9.84
CA ARG A 51 4.74 -7.72 9.76
C ARG A 51 6.19 -7.25 9.57
N ASN A 52 6.39 -5.93 9.39
CA ASN A 52 7.67 -5.33 9.14
C ASN A 52 7.96 -4.05 9.88
N LYS A 53 9.25 -3.86 10.16
CA LYS A 53 9.78 -2.62 10.73
C LYS A 53 10.31 -1.66 9.68
N ARG A 54 10.60 -2.12 8.46
CA ARG A 54 11.13 -1.25 7.41
C ARG A 54 10.43 -1.49 6.08
N VAL A 55 10.20 -0.39 5.38
CA VAL A 55 9.79 -0.38 3.96
C VAL A 55 10.65 0.64 3.22
N LYS A 56 11.04 0.31 1.99
CA LYS A 56 11.76 1.22 1.11
C LYS A 56 10.87 1.59 -0.08
N ILE A 57 10.75 2.88 -0.38
CA ILE A 57 9.98 3.40 -1.52
C ILE A 57 10.96 3.95 -2.55
N GLN A 58 10.86 3.48 -3.79
CA GLN A 58 11.76 3.86 -4.88
C GLN A 58 11.06 3.93 -6.24
N TRP A 59 11.60 4.73 -7.15
CA TRP A 59 11.23 4.66 -8.55
C TRP A 59 11.76 3.37 -9.19
N ASP A 60 10.99 2.78 -10.10
CA ASP A 60 11.47 1.67 -10.96
C ASP A 60 10.97 1.84 -12.39
N SER A 61 11.87 2.24 -13.29
CA SER A 61 11.60 2.38 -14.72
C SER A 61 11.52 1.04 -15.46
N GLY A 62 11.82 -0.09 -14.80
CA GLY A 62 11.69 -1.43 -15.32
C GLY A 62 10.29 -2.02 -15.19
N LEU A 63 9.37 -1.35 -14.48
CA LEU A 63 7.97 -1.77 -14.40
C LEU A 63 7.28 -1.63 -15.76
N ALA A 64 6.40 -2.58 -16.08
CA ALA A 64 5.58 -2.48 -17.28
C ALA A 64 4.71 -1.21 -17.22
N SER A 65 4.42 -0.60 -18.37
CA SER A 65 3.76 0.71 -18.43
C SER A 65 2.36 0.77 -17.81
N TYR A 66 1.68 -0.38 -17.71
CA TYR A 66 0.37 -0.51 -17.08
C TYR A 66 0.44 -0.82 -15.58
N ILE A 67 1.63 -1.03 -15.04
CA ILE A 67 1.88 -1.24 -13.61
C ILE A 67 2.28 0.10 -13.00
N HIS A 68 1.47 0.60 -12.07
CA HIS A 68 1.69 1.89 -11.41
C HIS A 68 2.55 1.77 -10.14
N GLY A 69 2.42 0.64 -9.44
CA GLY A 69 3.15 0.29 -8.24
C GLY A 69 3.35 -1.22 -8.20
N GLN A 70 4.40 -1.65 -7.52
CA GLN A 70 4.61 -3.04 -7.18
C GLN A 70 5.40 -3.11 -5.87
N SER A 71 4.90 -3.92 -4.96
CA SER A 71 5.57 -4.30 -3.73
C SER A 71 6.04 -5.74 -3.82
N ASN A 72 7.11 -6.06 -3.11
CA ASN A 72 7.59 -7.44 -3.01
C ASN A 72 7.74 -7.85 -1.55
N VAL A 73 7.94 -9.15 -1.36
CA VAL A 73 8.19 -9.77 -0.07
C VAL A 73 9.49 -9.31 0.61
N MET A 74 10.38 -8.63 -0.13
CA MET A 74 11.59 -8.00 0.39
C MET A 74 11.37 -6.58 0.92
N ARG A 75 10.11 -6.11 0.95
CA ARG A 75 9.70 -4.84 1.57
C ARG A 75 10.13 -3.60 0.80
N ASP A 76 10.35 -3.79 -0.50
CA ASP A 76 10.57 -2.71 -1.44
C ASP A 76 9.25 -2.41 -2.16
N ILE A 77 8.83 -1.16 -2.07
CA ILE A 77 7.77 -0.57 -2.88
C ILE A 77 8.42 0.14 -4.06
N LYS A 78 8.08 -0.32 -5.26
CA LYS A 78 8.53 0.23 -6.53
C LYS A 78 7.39 1.00 -7.16
N ILE A 79 7.62 2.26 -7.47
CA ILE A 79 6.64 3.12 -8.13
C ILE A 79 7.08 3.36 -9.57
N ASN A 80 6.15 3.24 -10.50
CA ASN A 80 6.43 3.56 -11.90
C ASN A 80 6.50 5.09 -12.06
N PRO A 81 7.63 5.66 -12.53
CA PRO A 81 7.74 7.11 -12.72
C PRO A 81 6.76 7.65 -13.80
N SER A 82 6.25 6.79 -14.68
CA SER A 82 5.23 7.14 -15.68
C SER A 82 3.79 6.93 -15.19
N SER A 83 3.59 6.69 -13.90
CA SER A 83 2.27 6.39 -13.36
C SER A 83 1.30 7.55 -13.53
N THR A 84 0.15 7.28 -14.15
CA THR A 84 -0.95 8.25 -14.32
C THR A 84 -1.67 8.60 -13.02
N LYS A 85 -1.26 7.99 -11.91
CA LYS A 85 -1.79 8.25 -10.57
C LYS A 85 -1.09 9.43 -9.88
N ILE A 86 0.14 9.74 -10.29
CA ILE A 86 0.95 10.84 -9.73
C ILE A 86 0.40 12.18 -10.24
N GLY A 87 0.35 13.16 -9.35
CA GLY A 87 -0.25 14.48 -9.58
C GLY A 87 -1.74 14.56 -9.22
N ILE A 88 -2.34 13.47 -8.76
CA ILE A 88 -3.73 13.41 -8.29
C ILE A 88 -3.73 12.86 -6.87
N GLU A 89 -3.89 13.73 -5.89
CA GLU A 89 -3.64 13.46 -4.47
C GLU A 89 -4.35 12.20 -3.92
N HIS A 90 -5.63 12.01 -4.23
CA HIS A 90 -6.36 10.84 -3.73
C HIS A 90 -5.94 9.53 -4.43
N MET A 91 -5.40 9.62 -5.64
CA MET A 91 -4.82 8.48 -6.36
C MET A 91 -3.41 8.16 -5.86
N GLU A 92 -2.61 9.17 -5.53
CA GLU A 92 -1.32 9.00 -4.85
C GLU A 92 -1.49 8.30 -3.51
N CYS A 93 -2.50 8.73 -2.73
CA CYS A 93 -2.88 8.10 -1.47
C CYS A 93 -3.22 6.63 -1.67
N GLN A 94 -4.13 6.33 -2.62
CA GLN A 94 -4.54 4.95 -2.87
C GLN A 94 -3.39 4.07 -3.34
N LEU A 95 -2.57 4.56 -4.27
CA LEU A 95 -1.42 3.84 -4.80
C LEU A 95 -0.48 3.43 -3.67
N ILE A 96 -0.03 4.37 -2.86
CA ILE A 96 0.98 4.05 -1.85
C ILE A 96 0.40 3.23 -0.70
N VAL A 97 -0.84 3.49 -0.28
CA VAL A 97 -1.51 2.70 0.76
C VAL A 97 -1.67 1.24 0.33
N HIS A 98 -2.02 1.00 -0.93
CA HIS A 98 -2.14 -0.34 -1.48
C HIS A 98 -0.81 -1.10 -1.43
N GLU A 99 0.27 -0.49 -1.92
CA GLU A 99 1.59 -1.13 -1.89
C GLU A 99 2.13 -1.31 -0.47
N MET A 100 1.82 -0.37 0.44
CA MET A 100 2.15 -0.49 1.86
C MET A 100 1.43 -1.67 2.51
N PHE A 101 0.13 -1.87 2.21
CA PHE A 101 -0.62 -3.02 2.71
C PHE A 101 -0.01 -4.34 2.24
N HIS A 102 0.30 -4.45 0.94
CA HIS A 102 0.97 -5.63 0.40
C HIS A 102 2.34 -5.87 1.02
N SER A 103 3.12 -4.80 1.24
CA SER A 103 4.47 -4.89 1.80
C SER A 103 4.51 -5.16 3.32
N LEU A 104 3.49 -4.72 4.07
CA LEU A 104 3.56 -4.66 5.54
C LEU A 104 2.49 -5.50 6.24
N CYS A 105 1.36 -5.80 5.61
CA CYS A 105 0.19 -6.40 6.27
C CYS A 105 -0.15 -7.78 5.70
N GLN A 106 -0.06 -7.97 4.38
CA GLN A 106 -0.48 -9.22 3.73
C GLN A 106 0.36 -10.42 4.20
N ASP A 107 -0.31 -11.54 4.44
CA ASP A 107 0.34 -12.83 4.71
C ASP A 107 0.99 -13.39 3.44
N PHE A 108 2.25 -13.81 3.52
CA PHE A 108 2.98 -14.46 2.43
C PHE A 108 2.29 -15.72 1.88
N ARG A 109 1.33 -16.29 2.62
CA ARG A 109 0.64 -17.54 2.29
C ARG A 109 -0.79 -17.37 1.79
N GLY A 110 -1.31 -16.14 1.74
CA GLY A 110 -2.70 -15.88 1.34
C GLY A 110 -2.78 -14.98 0.11
N ASP A 111 -3.42 -15.46 -0.95
CA ASP A 111 -4.03 -14.58 -1.95
C ASP A 111 -5.20 -13.88 -1.25
N VAL A 112 -5.07 -12.58 -0.98
CA VAL A 112 -6.15 -11.77 -0.37
C VAL A 112 -6.84 -10.91 -1.43
N HIS A 113 -6.83 -11.37 -2.68
CA HIS A 113 -7.68 -10.83 -3.74
C HIS A 113 -9.12 -11.31 -3.54
N ASP A 114 -9.71 -10.96 -2.40
CA ASP A 114 -11.15 -11.12 -2.19
C ASP A 114 -11.85 -9.97 -2.93
N ASP A 115 -12.64 -10.33 -3.96
CA ASP A 115 -13.57 -9.42 -4.62
C ASP A 115 -14.69 -9.06 -3.63
N LYS A 116 -14.59 -7.91 -2.96
CA LYS A 116 -15.62 -7.41 -2.05
C LYS A 116 -16.07 -6.03 -2.46
N GLU A 117 -17.39 -5.88 -2.63
CA GLU A 117 -18.03 -4.58 -2.80
C GLU A 117 -17.82 -3.75 -1.53
N PHE A 118 -17.21 -2.59 -1.72
CA PHE A 118 -16.73 -1.77 -0.63
C PHE A 118 -17.76 -0.70 -0.19
N ILE A 119 -18.51 -0.10 -1.13
CA ILE A 119 -19.57 0.92 -0.88
C ILE A 119 -20.75 0.72 -1.87
N GLU A 120 -21.99 0.76 -1.37
CA GLU A 120 -23.22 0.68 -2.18
C GLU A 120 -23.31 1.80 -3.23
N GLY A 121 -23.54 1.46 -4.50
CA GLY A 121 -23.67 2.43 -5.59
C GLY A 121 -22.35 2.95 -6.19
N THR A 122 -21.20 2.45 -5.73
CA THR A 122 -19.89 2.76 -6.33
C THR A 122 -19.14 1.49 -6.69
N VAL A 123 -18.55 1.46 -7.89
CA VAL A 123 -17.76 0.30 -8.35
C VAL A 123 -16.34 0.44 -7.80
N TYR A 124 -16.10 -0.01 -6.56
CA TYR A 124 -14.76 -0.17 -6.01
C TYR A 124 -14.42 -1.65 -5.87
N PHE A 125 -13.38 -2.07 -6.58
CA PHE A 125 -12.79 -3.40 -6.43
C PHE A 125 -11.67 -3.35 -5.40
N THR A 126 -11.69 -4.19 -4.36
CA THR A 126 -10.53 -4.36 -3.47
C THR A 126 -9.28 -4.92 -4.17
N SER A 127 -9.34 -5.26 -5.47
CA SER A 127 -8.18 -5.61 -6.33
C SER A 127 -7.61 -4.45 -7.20
N LEU A 128 -7.88 -3.19 -6.83
CA LEU A 128 -7.93 -1.98 -7.67
C LEU A 128 -6.64 -1.39 -8.32
N MET A 129 -5.67 -2.22 -8.73
CA MET A 129 -4.56 -1.78 -9.60
C MET A 129 -4.69 -2.29 -11.05
N VAL A 130 -5.92 -2.50 -11.53
CA VAL A 130 -6.14 -2.76 -12.96
C VAL A 130 -6.10 -1.44 -13.75
N ALA A 131 -5.45 -1.47 -14.91
CA ALA A 131 -5.23 -0.31 -15.76
C ALA A 131 -6.52 0.41 -16.19
N SER A 132 -7.68 -0.24 -16.08
CA SER A 132 -9.00 0.32 -16.41
C SER A 132 -9.54 1.31 -15.37
N SER A 133 -8.97 1.38 -14.17
CA SER A 133 -9.49 2.20 -13.08
C SER A 133 -9.03 3.66 -13.17
N THR A 134 -9.98 4.58 -13.23
CA THR A 134 -9.75 6.02 -13.44
C THR A 134 -9.88 6.80 -12.13
N LYS A 135 -9.49 8.09 -12.13
CA LYS A 135 -9.61 8.97 -10.96
C LYS A 135 -11.04 9.17 -10.43
N TYR A 136 -12.04 8.95 -11.28
CA TYR A 136 -13.46 9.07 -10.92
C TYR A 136 -13.97 7.85 -10.15
N ASN A 137 -13.20 6.77 -10.19
CA ASN A 137 -13.42 5.58 -9.39
C ASN A 137 -12.74 5.69 -8.03
N PHE A 138 -12.32 6.87 -7.52
CA PHE A 138 -11.70 7.06 -6.20
C PHE A 138 -12.26 8.30 -5.50
N PRO A 139 -12.66 8.23 -4.20
CA PRO A 139 -13.17 9.40 -3.52
C PRO A 139 -12.03 10.39 -3.34
N THR A 140 -12.31 11.67 -3.50
CA THR A 140 -11.37 12.73 -3.13
C THR A 140 -11.08 12.69 -1.62
N LEU A 141 -10.00 13.34 -1.18
CA LEU A 141 -9.61 13.28 0.23
C LEU A 141 -10.57 14.01 1.18
N GLU A 142 -11.47 14.86 0.69
CA GLU A 142 -12.50 15.49 1.55
C GLU A 142 -13.56 14.51 2.08
N HIS A 143 -13.77 13.36 1.44
CA HIS A 143 -14.76 12.37 1.86
C HIS A 143 -14.23 11.44 2.96
N GLN A 144 -14.01 12.00 4.16
CA GLN A 144 -13.35 11.28 5.26
C GLN A 144 -14.05 9.98 5.67
N GLU A 145 -15.38 9.94 5.70
CA GLU A 145 -16.14 8.73 6.04
C GLU A 145 -15.89 7.57 5.08
N LEU A 146 -15.71 7.86 3.77
CA LEU A 146 -15.41 6.84 2.77
C LEU A 146 -13.98 6.30 2.92
N TRP A 147 -13.04 7.17 3.27
CA TRP A 147 -11.67 6.77 3.59
C TRP A 147 -11.58 5.97 4.88
N ASP A 148 -12.35 6.33 5.91
CA ASP A 148 -12.43 5.56 7.15
C ASP A 148 -12.94 4.15 6.89
N GLN A 149 -14.03 4.00 6.13
CA GLN A 149 -14.49 2.70 5.68
C GLN A 149 -13.38 1.95 4.91
N TYR A 150 -12.61 2.67 4.07
CA TYR A 150 -11.61 2.04 3.20
C TYR A 150 -10.49 1.43 4.03
N PHE A 151 -9.99 2.16 5.02
CA PHE A 151 -9.01 1.65 5.96
C PHE A 151 -9.60 0.58 6.89
N ASP A 152 -10.88 0.66 7.28
CA ASP A 152 -11.54 -0.42 8.04
C ASP A 152 -11.51 -1.73 7.27
N ARG A 153 -11.76 -1.69 5.95
CA ARG A 153 -11.74 -2.89 5.10
C ARG A 153 -10.34 -3.35 4.77
N LEU A 154 -9.40 -2.42 4.62
CA LEU A 154 -7.99 -2.75 4.37
C LEU A 154 -7.37 -3.48 5.57
N PHE A 155 -7.73 -3.14 6.80
CA PHE A 155 -7.15 -3.70 8.02
C PHE A 155 -8.05 -4.72 8.76
N GLN A 156 -9.11 -5.21 8.12
CA GLN A 156 -9.98 -6.29 8.61
C GLN A 156 -9.31 -7.66 8.49
#